data_AF-A0A376L0H3-F1
#
_entry.id   AF-A0A376L0H3-F1
#
_cell.length_a   1.000
_cell.length_b   1.000
_cell.length_c   1.000
_cell.angle_alpha   90.00
_cell.angle_beta   90.00
_cell.angle_gamma   90.00
#
_symmetry.space_group_name_H-M   'P 1'
#
loop_
_entity.id
_entity.type
_entity.pdbx_description
1 polymer ?
#
loop_
_entity_poly.entity_id
_entity_poly.type
_entity_poly.pdbx_seq_one_letter_code
_entity_poly.pdbx_strand_id
1 'polypeptide(L)'
;MRDEEMALRDEEVTGELPEDLEYEEFNEIREQLAAIIEEQLAVYKTRQVPLDLGLVVREYLSQYPRARHFDVARIVIDQAVRLGVAQADFTGLPAKWQPINDYGAKVQAHVIDKY
;
A
#
# COMPACT_ATOMS: atom_id res chain seq x y z
N MET A 1 10.68 -19.07 -70.90
CA MET A 1 10.13 -20.32 -70.34
C MET A 1 11.35 -21.14 -69.92
N ARG A 2 11.81 -21.14 -68.68
CA ARG A 2 11.10 -21.05 -67.39
C ARG A 2 12.12 -20.61 -66.33
N ASP A 3 11.72 -19.67 -65.49
CA ASP A 3 12.46 -19.16 -64.35
C ASP A 3 12.66 -20.26 -63.30
N GLU A 4 13.89 -20.42 -62.81
CA GLU A 4 14.18 -21.01 -61.50
C GLU A 4 15.33 -20.21 -60.87
N GLU A 5 15.02 -18.99 -60.43
CA GLU A 5 15.81 -18.32 -59.40
C GLU A 5 15.58 -19.06 -58.07
N MET A 6 16.60 -19.79 -57.60
CA MET A 6 16.75 -20.06 -56.17
C MET A 6 17.08 -18.73 -55.46
N ALA A 7 16.06 -17.92 -55.23
CA ALA A 7 16.11 -16.91 -54.19
C ALA A 7 16.14 -17.66 -52.86
N LEU A 8 17.34 -17.85 -52.32
CA LEU A 8 17.56 -18.06 -50.90
C LEU A 8 16.84 -16.90 -50.20
N ARG A 9 15.61 -17.14 -49.74
CA ARG A 9 14.93 -16.23 -48.83
C ARG A 9 15.74 -16.24 -47.56
N ASP A 10 16.45 -15.13 -47.34
CA ASP A 10 16.78 -14.62 -46.00
C ASP A 10 15.48 -14.50 -45.21
N GLU A 11 15.05 -15.59 -44.60
CA GLU A 11 14.14 -15.54 -43.46
C GLU A 11 15.01 -15.72 -42.22
N GLU A 12 15.70 -14.64 -41.85
CA GLU A 12 16.07 -14.39 -40.45
C GLU A 12 14.76 -14.36 -39.65
N VAL A 13 14.29 -15.53 -39.24
CA VAL A 13 13.26 -15.65 -38.20
C VAL A 13 13.97 -15.46 -36.86
N THR A 14 14.39 -14.22 -36.60
CA THR A 14 14.51 -13.73 -35.24
C THR A 14 13.08 -13.72 -34.71
N GLY A 15 12.65 -14.81 -34.07
CA GLY A 15 11.45 -14.77 -33.25
C GLY A 15 11.68 -13.67 -32.21
N GLU A 16 10.92 -12.59 -32.31
CA GLU A 16 11.00 -11.52 -31.32
C GLU A 16 10.74 -12.15 -29.95
N LEU A 17 11.64 -11.88 -29.00
CA LEU A 17 11.41 -12.24 -27.62
C LEU A 17 10.12 -11.53 -27.21
N PRO A 18 9.10 -12.22 -26.65
CA PRO A 18 7.92 -11.55 -26.14
C PRO A 18 8.37 -10.43 -25.20
N GLU A 19 7.78 -9.23 -25.31
CA GLU A 19 8.10 -8.13 -24.40
C GLU A 19 8.01 -8.63 -22.96
N ASP A 20 9.05 -8.33 -22.19
CA ASP A 20 9.16 -8.73 -20.79
C ASP A 20 7.86 -8.40 -20.06
N LEU A 21 7.33 -9.37 -19.33
CA LEU A 21 6.09 -9.28 -18.57
C LEU A 21 5.98 -7.91 -17.86
N GLU A 22 4.98 -7.10 -18.23
CA GLU A 22 4.73 -5.79 -17.63
C GLU A 22 4.40 -5.93 -16.12
N TYR A 23 5.39 -5.70 -15.26
CA TYR A 23 5.24 -5.74 -13.79
C TYR A 23 5.03 -4.34 -13.15
N GLU A 24 4.53 -3.36 -13.91
CA GLU A 24 4.40 -1.97 -13.42
C GLU A 24 3.01 -1.61 -12.86
N GLU A 25 1.93 -2.21 -13.38
CA GLU A 25 0.55 -1.78 -13.09
C GLU A 25 0.13 -1.91 -11.62
N PHE A 26 0.71 -2.86 -10.88
CA PHE A 26 0.30 -3.16 -9.50
C PHE A 26 0.88 -2.18 -8.46
N ASN A 27 1.98 -1.50 -8.77
CA ASN A 27 2.59 -0.52 -7.86
C ASN A 27 1.86 0.83 -7.91
N GLU A 28 1.45 1.29 -9.09
CA GLU A 28 0.76 2.58 -9.24
C GLU A 28 -0.53 2.64 -8.43
N ILE A 29 -1.32 1.56 -8.42
CA ILE A 29 -2.57 1.49 -7.64
C ILE A 29 -2.29 1.60 -6.13
N ARG A 30 -1.18 1.02 -5.65
CA ARG A 30 -0.78 1.11 -4.23
C ARG A 30 -0.34 2.51 -3.87
N GLU A 31 0.40 3.18 -4.75
CA GLU A 31 0.84 4.56 -4.55
C GLU A 31 -0.33 5.54 -4.56
N GLN A 32 -1.28 5.38 -5.49
CA GLN A 32 -2.50 6.19 -5.51
C GLN A 32 -3.31 5.99 -4.22
N LEU A 33 -3.46 4.75 -3.75
CA LEU A 33 -4.12 4.47 -2.48
C LEU A 33 -3.40 5.11 -1.29
N ALA A 34 -2.06 5.06 -1.28
CA ALA A 34 -1.25 5.68 -0.25
C ALA A 34 -1.42 7.20 -0.22
N ALA A 35 -1.45 7.86 -1.38
CA ALA A 35 -1.68 9.30 -1.49
C ALA A 35 -3.06 9.71 -0.97
N ILE A 36 -4.10 8.94 -1.31
CA ILE A 36 -5.46 9.19 -0.81
C ILE A 36 -5.52 9.05 0.72
N ILE A 37 -4.93 7.99 1.26
CA ILE A 37 -4.90 7.77 2.72
C ILE A 37 -4.10 8.87 3.42
N GLU A 38 -2.97 9.29 2.85
CA GLU A 38 -2.17 10.40 3.38
C GLU A 38 -2.99 11.69 3.49
N GLU A 39 -3.71 12.06 2.42
CA GLU A 39 -4.58 13.24 2.41
C GLU A 39 -5.69 13.15 3.47
N GLN A 40 -6.32 11.98 3.61
CA GLN A 40 -7.36 11.76 4.62
C GLN A 40 -6.80 11.84 6.05
N LEU A 41 -5.61 11.30 6.31
CA LEU A 41 -4.99 11.34 7.62
C LEU A 41 -4.42 12.74 7.96
N ALA A 42 -4.04 13.55 6.97
CA ALA A 42 -3.54 14.91 7.19
C ALA A 42 -4.53 15.81 7.96
N VAL A 43 -5.84 15.53 7.87
CA VAL A 43 -6.89 16.25 8.61
C VAL A 43 -6.67 16.19 10.13
N TYR A 44 -6.14 15.09 10.66
CA TYR A 44 -5.84 14.94 12.09
C TYR A 44 -4.77 15.93 12.54
N LYS A 45 -3.71 16.09 11.73
CA LYS A 45 -2.66 17.08 11.95
C LYS A 45 -3.20 18.51 11.82
N THR A 46 -3.96 18.80 10.77
CA THR A 46 -4.53 20.15 10.57
C THR A 46 -5.47 20.57 11.70
N ARG A 47 -6.28 19.64 12.22
CA ARG A 47 -7.24 19.91 13.30
C ARG A 47 -6.67 19.71 14.70
N GLN A 48 -5.42 19.26 14.83
CA GLN A 48 -4.78 18.92 16.09
C GLN A 48 -5.60 17.92 16.93
N VAL A 49 -6.19 16.93 16.26
CA VAL A 49 -7.00 15.88 16.90
C VAL A 49 -6.13 14.63 17.04
N PRO A 50 -6.14 13.92 18.18
CA PRO A 50 -5.36 12.68 18.32
C PRO A 50 -5.76 11.60 17.32
N LEU A 51 -4.77 10.87 16.80
CA LEU A 51 -4.94 9.80 15.83
C LEU A 51 -4.78 8.43 16.51
N ASP A 52 -5.91 7.75 16.72
CA ASP A 52 -5.95 6.38 17.24
C ASP A 52 -5.87 5.35 16.10
N LEU A 53 -4.69 4.74 15.95
CA LEU A 53 -4.43 3.73 14.93
C LEU A 53 -5.36 2.52 15.01
N GLY A 54 -5.79 2.09 16.21
CA GLY A 54 -6.69 0.96 16.37
C GLY A 54 -8.06 1.23 15.76
N LEU A 55 -8.61 2.41 16.03
CA LEU A 55 -9.88 2.85 15.49
C LEU A 55 -9.80 3.10 13.98
N VAL A 56 -8.80 3.86 13.55
CA VAL A 56 -8.64 4.30 12.16
C VAL A 56 -8.38 3.11 11.23
N VAL A 57 -7.44 2.23 11.59
CA VAL A 57 -7.18 1.03 10.77
C VAL A 57 -8.44 0.18 10.67
N ARG A 58 -9.18 -0.03 11.76
CA ARG A 58 -10.44 -0.78 11.73
C ARG A 58 -11.47 -0.14 10.79
N GLU A 59 -11.60 1.18 10.80
CA GLU A 59 -12.51 1.91 9.93
C GLU A 59 -12.13 1.74 8.45
N TYR A 60 -10.84 1.87 8.10
CA TYR A 60 -10.36 1.59 6.75
C TYR A 60 -10.61 0.13 6.35
N LEU A 61 -10.23 -0.84 7.20
CA LEU A 61 -10.41 -2.26 6.89
C LEU A 61 -11.88 -2.65 6.64
N SER A 62 -12.84 -1.94 7.22
CA SER A 62 -14.26 -2.19 6.97
C SER A 62 -14.72 -1.79 5.56
N GLN A 63 -13.98 -0.90 4.89
CA GLN A 63 -14.29 -0.40 3.54
C GLN A 63 -13.66 -1.25 2.43
N TYR A 64 -12.72 -2.15 2.76
CA TYR A 64 -12.01 -2.97 1.78
C TYR A 64 -12.27 -4.46 1.97
N PRO A 65 -12.25 -5.26 0.88
CA PRO A 65 -12.32 -6.72 0.98
C PRO A 65 -11.17 -7.29 1.81
N ARG A 66 -11.43 -8.40 2.52
CA ARG A 66 -10.44 -9.08 3.38
C ARG A 66 -9.11 -9.37 2.68
N ALA A 67 -9.15 -9.71 1.39
CA ALA A 67 -7.95 -9.98 0.59
C ALA A 67 -6.95 -8.81 0.57
N ARG A 68 -7.42 -7.57 0.77
CA ARG A 68 -6.60 -6.35 0.77
C ARG A 68 -6.28 -5.83 2.17
N HIS A 69 -6.76 -6.49 3.24
CA HIS A 69 -6.61 -5.99 4.61
C HIS A 69 -5.16 -5.77 5.00
N PHE A 70 -4.26 -6.68 4.60
CA PHE A 70 -2.84 -6.55 4.93
C PHE A 70 -2.21 -5.29 4.29
N ASP A 71 -2.43 -5.10 2.99
CA ASP A 71 -1.89 -3.96 2.25
C ASP A 71 -2.45 -2.64 2.77
N VAL A 72 -3.76 -2.57 2.99
CA VAL A 72 -4.44 -1.38 3.51
C VAL A 72 -3.93 -1.04 4.91
N ALA A 73 -3.88 -2.03 5.83
CA ALA A 73 -3.40 -1.79 7.19
C ALA A 73 -1.96 -1.26 7.19
N ARG A 74 -1.08 -1.83 6.36
CA ARG A 74 0.31 -1.38 6.26
C ARG A 74 0.39 0.06 5.76
N ILE A 75 -0.32 0.39 4.68
CA ILE A 75 -0.31 1.75 4.11
C ILE A 75 -0.83 2.77 5.14
N VAL A 76 -1.94 2.48 5.81
CA VAL A 76 -2.51 3.37 6.84
C VAL A 76 -1.50 3.59 7.97
N ILE A 77 -0.84 2.54 8.45
CA ILE A 77 0.15 2.66 9.53
C ILE A 77 1.38 3.46 9.05
N ASP A 78 1.92 3.13 7.87
CA ASP A 78 3.09 3.80 7.31
C ASP A 78 2.83 5.31 7.10
N GLN A 79 1.62 5.69 6.67
CA GLN A 79 1.25 7.10 6.52
C GLN A 79 0.96 7.79 7.87
N ALA A 80 0.31 7.10 8.81
CA ALA A 80 0.02 7.66 10.13
C ALA A 80 1.29 8.02 10.91
N VAL A 81 2.29 7.14 10.91
CA VAL A 81 3.56 7.36 11.63
C VAL A 81 4.37 8.52 11.05
N ARG A 82 4.15 8.90 9.79
CA ARG A 82 4.79 10.07 9.17
C ARG A 82 4.21 11.39 9.65
N LEU A 83 2.98 11.40 10.17
CA LEU A 83 2.30 12.63 10.59
C LEU A 83 2.78 13.17 11.92
N GLY A 84 3.21 12.28 12.82
CA GLY A 84 3.54 12.64 14.21
C GLY A 84 3.97 11.44 15.05
N VAL A 85 4.12 11.68 16.35
CA VAL A 85 4.52 10.68 17.36
C VAL A 85 3.53 10.65 18.51
N ALA A 86 3.50 9.53 19.25
CA ALA A 86 2.72 9.46 20.48
C ALA A 86 3.56 9.93 21.67
N GLN A 87 3.05 10.87 22.47
CA GLN A 87 3.71 11.28 23.70
C GLN A 87 3.92 10.11 24.68
N ALA A 88 3.02 9.12 24.64
CA ALA A 88 3.11 7.92 25.46
C ALA A 88 4.31 7.02 25.09
N ASP A 89 4.88 7.14 23.89
CA ASP A 89 6.09 6.38 23.49
C ASP A 89 7.27 6.72 24.40
N PHE A 90 7.34 7.96 24.91
CA PHE A 90 8.40 8.41 25.82
C PHE A 90 8.28 7.87 27.26
N THR A 91 7.18 7.18 27.59
CA THR A 91 6.99 6.60 28.93
C THR A 91 7.75 5.28 29.12
N GLY A 92 8.24 4.67 28.04
CA GLY A 92 8.86 3.34 28.06
C GLY A 92 7.88 2.19 28.31
N LEU A 93 6.58 2.47 28.43
CA LEU A 93 5.55 1.46 28.57
C LEU A 93 5.07 1.00 27.18
N PRO A 94 5.00 -0.32 26.93
CA PRO A 94 4.48 -0.82 25.66
C PRO A 94 2.99 -0.51 25.52
N ALA A 95 2.58 -0.16 24.31
CA ALA A 95 1.15 -0.03 23.99
C ALA A 95 0.44 -1.39 24.14
N LYS A 96 -0.87 -1.35 24.36
CA LYS A 96 -1.69 -2.57 24.40
C LYS A 96 -2.05 -2.99 22.97
N TRP A 97 -2.17 -4.30 22.75
CA TRP A 97 -2.73 -4.84 21.52
C TRP A 97 -4.22 -4.51 21.42
N GLN A 98 -4.62 -3.88 20.33
CA GLN A 98 -6.00 -3.52 20.02
C GLN A 98 -6.49 -4.31 18.80
N PRO A 99 -7.68 -4.92 18.83
CA PRO A 99 -8.23 -5.62 17.67
C PRO A 99 -8.63 -4.64 16.58
N ILE A 100 -8.22 -4.93 15.34
CA ILE A 100 -8.51 -4.10 14.15
C ILE A 100 -9.48 -4.76 13.19
N ASN A 101 -9.86 -6.02 13.41
CA ASN A 101 -10.93 -6.71 12.71
C ASN A 101 -11.45 -7.91 13.53
N ASP A 102 -12.52 -8.54 13.04
CA ASP A 102 -13.14 -9.73 13.67
C ASP A 102 -12.38 -11.04 13.35
N TYR A 103 -11.34 -10.97 12.52
CA TYR A 103 -10.55 -12.12 12.07
C TYR A 103 -9.29 -12.36 12.91
N GLY A 104 -9.12 -11.59 13.99
CA GLY A 104 -8.01 -11.74 14.93
C GLY A 104 -6.78 -10.86 14.64
N ALA A 105 -6.84 -9.98 13.64
CA ALA A 105 -5.77 -9.00 13.43
C ALA A 105 -5.79 -7.95 14.54
N LYS A 106 -4.60 -7.54 14.97
CA LYS A 106 -4.41 -6.58 16.06
C LYS A 106 -3.30 -5.60 15.71
N VAL A 107 -3.38 -4.38 16.25
CA VAL A 107 -2.33 -3.37 16.19
C VAL A 107 -1.83 -3.05 17.59
N GLN A 108 -0.54 -2.77 17.73
CA GLN A 108 0.07 -2.32 18.98
C GLN A 108 0.66 -0.93 18.74
N ALA A 109 -0.08 0.10 19.11
CA ALA A 109 0.36 1.48 18.96
C ALA A 109 -0.30 2.37 20.02
N HIS A 110 0.44 3.37 20.46
CA HIS A 110 -0.12 4.48 21.24
C HIS A 110 -0.83 5.47 20.32
N VAL A 111 -1.66 6.32 20.90
CA VAL A 111 -2.38 7.37 20.15
C VAL A 111 -1.39 8.46 19.77
N ILE A 112 -1.32 8.79 18.49
CA ILE A 112 -0.47 9.89 17.99
C ILE A 112 -1.15 11.20 18.38
N ASP A 113 -0.48 11.99 19.21
CA ASP A 113 -1.01 13.23 19.80
C ASP A 113 -0.04 14.41 19.69
N LYS A 114 1.14 14.21 19.08
CA LYS A 114 2.11 15.25 18.75
C LYS A 114 2.44 15.23 17.26
N TYR A 115 2.13 16.32 16.56
CA TYR A 115 2.31 16.51 15.11
C TYR A 115 3.42 17.48 14.74
#